data_AF-A0A9D8X1C1-F1
#
_entry.id   AF-A0A9D8X1C1-F1
#
_cell.length_a   1.000
_cell.length_b   1.000
_cell.length_c   1.000
_cell.angle_alpha   90.00
_cell.angle_beta   90.00
_cell.angle_gamma   90.00
#
_symmetry.space_group_name_H-M   'P 1'
#
loop_
_entity.id
_entity.type
_entity.pdbx_description
1 polymer ?
#
loop_
_entity_poly.entity_id
_entity_poly.type
_entity_poly.pdbx_seq_one_letter_code
_entity_poly.pdbx_strand_id
1 'polypeptide(L)'
;MKNLLMLLFRGVTIALSLFAVFGMFFDIMNDGIYYFENFSYTKMVIGAIAVGIGFSIPALIYESKRIPYAVKVFIHMGTGCTILLITGFAVGWIPVGNGVFVCTAVVAVEFLAAFLIWAGFSLYYKKMAKRMNEQIKSLNH
;
A
#
# COMPACT_ATOMS: atom_id res chain seq x y z
N MET A 1 -13.14 -15.39 -9.47
CA MET A 1 -12.07 -15.97 -8.62
C MET A 1 -10.67 -15.70 -9.16
N LYS A 2 -10.34 -16.06 -10.41
CA LYS A 2 -9.00 -15.80 -11.00
C LYS A 2 -8.57 -14.32 -10.92
N ASN A 3 -9.47 -13.37 -11.19
CA ASN A 3 -9.16 -11.94 -11.13
C ASN A 3 -8.88 -11.43 -9.70
N LEU A 4 -9.58 -11.98 -8.70
CA LEU A 4 -9.37 -11.64 -7.30
C LEU A 4 -8.00 -12.15 -6.81
N LEU A 5 -7.67 -13.40 -7.11
CA LEU A 5 -6.37 -13.99 -6.76
C LEU A 5 -5.21 -13.19 -7.38
N MET A 6 -5.33 -12.81 -8.65
CA MET A 6 -4.31 -11.99 -9.31
C MET A 6 -4.17 -10.60 -8.66
N LEU A 7 -5.29 -10.01 -8.25
CA LEU A 7 -5.30 -8.70 -7.60
C LEU A 7 -4.63 -8.76 -6.22
N LEU A 8 -4.97 -9.78 -5.41
CA LEU A 8 -4.33 -10.03 -4.11
C LEU A 8 -2.84 -10.30 -4.26
N PHE A 9 -2.46 -11.16 -5.21
CA PHE A 9 -1.06 -11.46 -5.49
C PHE A 9 -0.27 -10.19 -5.81
N ARG A 10 -0.77 -9.35 -6.73
CA ARG A 10 -0.11 -8.08 -7.07
C ARG A 10 0.05 -7.15 -5.88
N GLY A 11 -0.99 -6.97 -5.06
CA GLY A 11 -0.90 -6.09 -3.91
C GLY A 11 0.02 -6.61 -2.82
N VAL A 12 -0.01 -7.92 -2.54
CA VAL A 12 0.94 -8.56 -1.60
C VAL A 12 2.37 -8.46 -2.11
N THR A 13 2.62 -8.71 -3.41
CA THR A 13 3.95 -8.56 -4.00
C THR A 13 4.46 -7.12 -3.85
N ILE A 14 3.64 -6.11 -4.13
CA ILE A 14 4.03 -4.70 -3.95
C ILE A 14 4.34 -4.41 -2.48
N ALA A 15 3.48 -4.83 -1.56
CA ALA A 15 3.68 -4.61 -0.13
C ALA A 15 4.95 -5.27 0.41
N LEU A 16 5.22 -6.52 0.03
CA LEU A 16 6.45 -7.22 0.42
C LEU A 16 7.70 -6.61 -0.23
N SER A 17 7.59 -6.14 -1.48
CA SER A 17 8.71 -5.44 -2.14
C SER A 17 9.04 -4.14 -1.42
N LEU A 18 8.03 -3.36 -1.04
CA LEU A 18 8.21 -2.14 -0.24
C LEU A 18 8.79 -2.45 1.14
N PHE A 19 8.25 -3.48 1.81
CA PHE A 19 8.78 -3.93 3.09
C PHE A 19 10.27 -4.29 3.00
N ALA A 20 10.68 -4.99 1.95
CA ALA A 20 12.09 -5.30 1.70
C ALA A 20 12.94 -4.04 1.43
N VAL A 21 12.43 -3.08 0.65
CA VAL A 21 13.13 -1.80 0.39
C VAL A 21 13.31 -0.99 1.68
N PHE A 22 12.27 -0.87 2.50
CA PHE A 22 12.38 -0.22 3.81
C PHE A 22 13.29 -0.99 4.75
N GLY A 23 13.26 -2.32 4.72
CA GLY A 23 14.24 -3.16 5.41
C GLY A 23 15.67 -2.83 4.99
N MET A 24 15.98 -2.78 3.70
CA MET A 24 17.33 -2.39 3.26
C MET A 24 17.72 -0.98 3.72
N PHE A 25 16.77 -0.04 3.74
CA PHE A 25 17.02 1.30 4.27
C PHE A 25 17.38 1.28 5.76
N PHE A 26 16.63 0.56 6.58
CA PHE A 26 16.93 0.41 8.01
C PHE A 26 18.22 -0.41 8.27
N ASP A 27 18.53 -1.37 7.41
CA ASP A 27 19.75 -2.18 7.49
C ASP A 27 20.98 -1.26 7.40
N ILE A 28 20.99 -0.39 6.38
CA ILE A 28 22.06 0.59 6.16
C ILE A 28 22.13 1.60 7.32
N MET A 29 20.98 2.07 7.83
CA MET A 29 20.96 3.05 8.92
C MET A 29 21.42 2.48 10.28
N ASN A 30 21.32 1.17 10.48
CA ASN A 30 21.69 0.50 11.73
C ASN A 30 22.99 -0.32 11.58
N ASP A 31 23.84 0.02 10.59
CA ASP A 31 25.12 -0.64 10.33
C ASP A 31 25.03 -2.17 10.18
N GLY A 32 23.93 -2.65 9.59
CA GLY A 32 23.65 -4.07 9.36
C GLY A 32 23.16 -4.84 10.59
N ILE A 33 22.84 -4.15 11.70
CA ILE A 33 22.46 -4.80 12.96
C ILE A 33 20.95 -4.77 13.15
N TYR A 34 20.36 -5.97 13.28
CA TYR A 34 18.95 -6.16 13.65
C TYR A 34 18.81 -6.96 14.94
N TYR A 35 18.01 -6.42 15.86
CA TYR A 35 17.60 -7.13 17.08
C TYR A 35 16.14 -7.56 16.95
N PHE A 36 15.91 -8.84 16.66
CA PHE A 36 14.57 -9.41 16.56
C PHE A 36 14.26 -10.30 17.76
N GLU A 37 13.32 -9.86 18.59
CA GLU A 37 12.76 -10.69 19.66
C GLU A 37 11.30 -11.04 19.39
N ASN A 38 10.77 -12.06 20.09
CA ASN A 38 9.34 -12.38 20.12
C ASN A 38 8.68 -12.53 18.73
N PHE A 39 9.42 -13.13 17.79
CA PHE A 39 9.01 -13.32 16.39
C PHE A 39 8.64 -12.01 15.67
N SER A 40 9.25 -10.88 16.08
CA SER A 40 9.01 -9.54 15.52
C SER A 40 9.11 -9.52 14.00
N TYR A 41 10.19 -10.06 13.42
CA TYR A 41 10.32 -10.15 11.96
C TYR A 41 9.16 -10.91 11.29
N THR A 42 8.80 -12.09 11.82
CA THR A 42 7.67 -12.88 11.31
C THR A 42 6.36 -12.10 11.37
N LYS A 43 6.10 -11.39 12.47
CA LYS A 43 4.92 -10.52 12.61
C LYS A 43 4.93 -9.40 11.57
N MET A 44 6.08 -8.76 11.33
CA MET A 44 6.22 -7.71 10.32
C MET A 44 5.93 -8.23 8.91
N VAL A 45 6.42 -9.41 8.54
CA VAL A 45 6.13 -10.03 7.23
C VAL A 45 4.64 -10.34 7.08
N ILE A 46 4.01 -10.93 8.10
CA ILE A 46 2.56 -11.17 8.11
C ILE A 46 1.79 -9.84 8.01
N GLY A 47 2.27 -8.81 8.70
CA GLY A 47 1.74 -7.45 8.63
C GLY A 47 1.79 -6.89 7.22
N ALA A 48 2.92 -6.99 6.53
CA ALA A 48 3.05 -6.55 5.14
C ALA A 48 2.07 -7.26 4.20
N ILE A 49 1.86 -8.57 4.39
CA ILE A 49 0.85 -9.34 3.65
C ILE A 49 -0.56 -8.81 3.95
N ALA A 50 -0.89 -8.59 5.23
CA ALA A 50 -2.20 -8.06 5.64
C ALA A 50 -2.47 -6.67 5.03
N VAL A 51 -1.47 -5.79 5.02
CA VAL A 51 -1.55 -4.48 4.36
C VAL A 51 -1.75 -4.61 2.85
N GLY A 52 -0.98 -5.49 2.20
CA GLY A 52 -1.14 -5.77 0.77
C GLY A 52 -2.56 -6.21 0.42
N ILE A 53 -3.15 -7.10 1.22
CA ILE A 53 -4.55 -7.54 1.08
C ILE A 53 -5.51 -6.37 1.37
N GLY A 54 -5.23 -5.58 2.41
CA GLY A 54 -6.05 -4.47 2.88
C GLY A 54 -6.21 -3.34 1.88
N PHE A 55 -5.19 -3.08 1.05
CA PHE A 55 -5.32 -2.17 -0.10
C PHE A 55 -5.90 -2.85 -1.34
N SER A 56 -5.69 -4.17 -1.48
CA SER A 56 -6.14 -4.93 -2.64
C SER A 56 -7.66 -5.09 -2.70
N ILE A 57 -8.28 -5.68 -1.67
CA ILE A 57 -9.72 -6.01 -1.71
C ILE A 57 -10.60 -4.77 -1.96
N PRO A 58 -10.40 -3.64 -1.26
CA PRO A 58 -11.19 -2.44 -1.48
C PRO A 58 -11.03 -1.86 -2.90
N ALA A 59 -9.95 -2.16 -3.62
CA ALA A 59 -9.75 -1.69 -4.99
C ALA A 59 -10.83 -2.19 -5.96
N LEU A 60 -11.52 -3.29 -5.65
CA LEU A 60 -12.65 -3.79 -6.43
C LEU A 60 -13.79 -2.76 -6.56
N ILE A 61 -13.88 -1.82 -5.63
CA ILE A 61 -14.88 -0.75 -5.68
C ILE A 61 -14.74 0.12 -6.95
N TYR A 62 -13.54 0.17 -7.55
CA TYR A 62 -13.30 0.93 -8.78
C TYR A 62 -14.09 0.38 -9.98
N GLU A 63 -14.44 -0.91 -9.97
CA GLU A 63 -15.24 -1.55 -11.03
C GLU A 63 -16.71 -1.09 -11.04
N SER A 64 -17.22 -0.60 -9.90
CA SER A 64 -18.62 -0.19 -9.79
C SER A 64 -18.93 1.06 -10.61
N LYS A 65 -19.86 1.00 -11.57
CA LYS A 65 -20.30 2.19 -12.32
C LYS A 65 -21.23 3.11 -11.52
N ARG A 66 -21.75 2.65 -10.38
CA ARG A 66 -22.79 3.35 -9.60
C ARG A 66 -22.23 4.33 -8.56
N ILE A 67 -20.97 4.15 -8.18
CA ILE A 67 -20.36 4.89 -7.06
C ILE A 67 -19.50 6.03 -7.62
N PRO A 68 -19.64 7.27 -7.12
CA PRO A 68 -18.78 8.38 -7.51
C PRO A 68 -17.30 8.10 -7.26
N TYR A 69 -16.42 8.61 -8.13
CA TYR A 69 -14.99 8.36 -8.04
C TYR A 69 -14.38 8.78 -6.70
N ALA A 70 -14.78 9.94 -6.16
CA ALA A 70 -14.30 10.40 -4.85
C ALA A 70 -14.64 9.41 -3.72
N VAL A 71 -15.85 8.85 -3.74
CA VAL A 71 -16.29 7.85 -2.74
C VAL A 71 -15.52 6.54 -2.89
N LYS A 72 -15.22 6.10 -4.13
CA LYS A 72 -14.36 4.94 -4.38
C LYS A 72 -12.96 5.13 -3.78
N VAL A 73 -12.36 6.31 -3.99
CA VAL A 73 -11.05 6.65 -3.41
C VAL A 73 -11.12 6.63 -1.89
N PHE A 74 -12.16 7.24 -1.30
CA PHE A 74 -12.36 7.26 0.13
C PHE A 74 -12.48 5.84 0.72
N ILE A 75 -13.28 4.96 0.11
CA ILE A 75 -13.43 3.57 0.56
C ILE A 75 -12.10 2.81 0.45
N HIS A 76 -11.41 2.91 -0.69
CA HIS A 76 -10.12 2.24 -0.87
C HIS A 76 -9.08 2.74 0.13
N MET A 77 -8.80 4.04 0.10
CA MET A 77 -7.74 4.64 0.92
C MET A 77 -8.09 4.56 2.40
N GLY A 78 -9.34 4.78 2.78
CA GLY A 78 -9.79 4.67 4.17
C GLY A 78 -9.61 3.26 4.72
N THR A 79 -10.03 2.23 3.98
CA THR A 79 -9.87 0.84 4.43
C THR A 79 -8.39 0.43 4.48
N GLY A 80 -7.64 0.72 3.41
CA GLY A 80 -6.21 0.38 3.35
C GLY A 80 -5.38 1.06 4.42
N CYS A 81 -5.59 2.37 4.65
CA CYS A 81 -4.89 3.12 5.70
C CYS A 81 -5.30 2.67 7.11
N THR A 82 -6.54 2.26 7.32
CA THR A 82 -6.99 1.70 8.60
C THR A 82 -6.26 0.41 8.91
N ILE A 83 -6.17 -0.49 7.93
CA ILE A 83 -5.44 -1.76 8.08
C ILE A 83 -3.94 -1.49 8.29
N LEU A 84 -3.35 -0.58 7.51
CA LEU A 84 -1.96 -0.13 7.69
C LEU A 84 -1.69 0.32 9.12
N LEU A 85 -2.54 1.20 9.66
CA LEU A 85 -2.38 1.75 11.01
C LEU A 85 -2.48 0.66 12.08
N ILE A 86 -3.52 -0.19 12.02
CA ILE A 86 -3.71 -1.29 12.98
C ILE A 86 -2.53 -2.26 12.92
N THR A 87 -2.10 -2.63 11.71
CA THR A 87 -0.94 -3.50 11.50
C THR A 87 0.33 -2.85 12.06
N GLY A 88 0.60 -1.58 11.76
CA GLY A 88 1.80 -0.87 12.19
C GLY A 88 1.97 -0.86 13.71
N PHE A 89 0.87 -0.66 14.46
CA PHE A 89 0.87 -0.81 15.91
C PHE A 89 1.05 -2.26 16.36
N ALA A 90 0.36 -3.22 15.73
CA ALA A 90 0.39 -4.62 16.15
C ALA A 90 1.74 -5.31 15.94
N VAL A 91 2.48 -4.92 14.90
CA VAL A 91 3.75 -5.57 14.50
C VAL A 91 5.00 -4.76 14.85
N GLY A 92 4.81 -3.57 15.46
CA GLY A 92 5.91 -2.75 15.98
C GLY A 92 6.57 -1.82 14.97
N TRP A 93 5.93 -1.49 13.85
CA TRP A 93 6.42 -0.45 12.93
C TRP A 93 6.32 0.95 13.55
N ILE A 94 5.30 1.17 14.39
CA ILE A 94 5.10 2.44 15.10
C ILE A 94 5.81 2.35 16.47
N PRO A 95 6.81 3.20 16.76
CA PRO A 95 7.63 3.11 17.96
C PRO A 95 6.94 3.78 19.16
N VAL A 96 5.96 3.10 19.74
CA VAL A 96 5.10 3.62 20.84
C VAL A 96 5.91 4.12 22.06
N GLY A 97 7.10 3.57 22.30
CA GLY A 97 8.00 4.00 23.38
C GLY A 97 8.70 5.35 23.16
N ASN A 98 8.71 5.89 21.93
CA ASN A 98 9.47 7.09 21.57
C ASN A 98 8.66 8.40 21.70
N GLY A 99 7.50 8.34 22.34
CA GLY A 99 6.61 9.48 22.56
C GLY A 99 5.67 9.76 21.38
N VAL A 100 4.62 10.55 21.66
CA VAL A 100 3.51 10.78 20.73
C VAL A 100 3.96 11.45 19.43
N PHE A 101 4.90 12.39 19.49
CA PHE A 101 5.37 13.12 18.32
C PHE A 101 6.03 12.21 17.28
N VAL A 102 6.91 11.30 17.72
CA VAL A 102 7.57 10.33 16.85
C VAL A 102 6.55 9.37 16.26
N CYS A 103 5.60 8.89 17.06
CA CYS A 103 4.51 8.03 16.58
C CYS A 103 3.68 8.72 15.49
N THR A 104 3.28 9.98 15.72
CA THR A 104 2.51 10.74 14.73
C THR A 104 3.30 11.00 13.46
N ALA A 105 4.60 11.27 13.55
CA ALA A 105 5.47 11.46 12.39
C ALA A 105 5.57 10.17 11.54
N VAL A 106 5.75 9.01 12.17
CA VAL A 106 5.81 7.71 11.48
C VAL A 106 4.49 7.42 10.77
N VAL A 107 3.35 7.59 11.45
CA VAL A 107 2.01 7.42 10.85
C VAL A 107 1.80 8.38 9.67
N ALA A 108 2.25 9.62 9.78
CA ALA A 108 2.14 10.58 8.69
C ALA A 108 2.96 10.16 7.46
N VAL A 109 4.17 9.61 7.66
CA VAL A 109 5.02 9.08 6.59
C VAL A 109 4.38 7.86 5.93
N GLU A 110 3.81 6.94 6.72
CA GLU A 110 3.10 5.77 6.20
C GLU A 110 1.91 6.16 5.30
N PHE A 111 1.09 7.11 5.76
CA PHE A 111 -0.03 7.62 4.96
C PHE A 111 0.46 8.34 3.72
N LEU A 112 1.47 9.20 3.85
CA LEU A 112 2.04 9.90 2.69
C LEU A 112 2.54 8.89 1.64
N ALA A 113 3.26 7.85 2.05
CA ALA A 113 3.73 6.79 1.15
C ALA A 113 2.55 6.10 0.45
N ALA A 114 1.50 5.72 1.19
CA ALA A 114 0.32 5.09 0.61
C ALA A 114 -0.37 5.98 -0.44
N PHE A 115 -0.54 7.27 -0.15
CA PHE A 115 -1.12 8.24 -1.09
C PHE A 115 -0.23 8.49 -2.31
N LEU A 116 1.09 8.57 -2.14
CA LEU A 116 2.03 8.73 -3.24
C LEU A 116 2.04 7.52 -4.18
N ILE A 117 2.04 6.31 -3.63
CA ILE A 117 1.97 5.07 -4.41
C ILE A 117 0.65 5.02 -5.19
N TRP A 118 -0.48 5.27 -4.52
CA TRP A 118 -1.78 5.32 -5.17
C TRP A 118 -1.83 6.39 -6.28
N ALA A 119 -1.33 7.59 -6.01
CA ALA A 119 -1.31 8.68 -6.99
C ALA A 119 -0.44 8.33 -8.21
N GLY A 120 0.73 7.72 -7.99
CA GLY A 120 1.62 7.25 -9.04
C GLY A 120 0.93 6.26 -9.97
N PHE A 121 0.32 5.20 -9.42
CA PHE A 121 -0.44 4.22 -10.21
C PHE A 121 -1.67 4.85 -10.89
N SER A 122 -2.42 5.69 -10.17
CA SER A 122 -3.61 6.36 -10.70
C SER A 122 -3.27 7.22 -11.92
N LEU A 123 -2.21 8.02 -11.84
CA LEU A 123 -1.74 8.85 -12.94
C LEU A 123 -1.22 8.01 -14.10
N TYR A 124 -0.44 6.95 -13.82
CA TYR A 124 0.08 6.04 -14.84
C TYR A 124 -1.05 5.39 -15.64
N TYR A 125 -2.04 4.79 -14.97
CA TYR A 125 -3.16 4.12 -15.65
C TYR A 125 -4.08 5.10 -16.36
N LYS A 126 -4.31 6.31 -15.82
CA LYS A 126 -5.04 7.36 -16.54
C LYS A 126 -4.35 7.76 -17.85
N LYS A 127 -3.02 7.94 -17.82
CA LYS A 127 -2.23 8.24 -19.03
C LYS A 127 -2.28 7.11 -20.05
N MET A 128 -2.17 5.86 -19.58
CA MET A 128 -2.25 4.68 -20.43
C MET A 128 -3.62 4.56 -21.13
N ALA A 129 -4.72 4.72 -20.38
CA ALA A 129 -6.07 4.70 -20.93
C ALA A 129 -6.28 5.80 -21.99
N LYS A 130 -5.76 7.01 -21.73
CA LYS A 130 -5.81 8.10 -22.70
C LYS A 130 -5.08 7.74 -24.01
N ARG A 131 -3.85 7.21 -23.92
CA ARG A 131 -3.07 6.78 -25.09
C ARG A 131 -3.78 5.68 -25.89
N MET A 132 -4.37 4.69 -25.21
CA MET A 132 -5.13 3.63 -25.89
C MET A 132 -6.35 4.18 -26.63
N ASN A 133 -7.07 5.12 -26.03
CA ASN A 133 -8.23 5.76 -26.66
C ASN A 133 -7.81 6.58 -27.91
N GLU A 134 -6.68 7.29 -27.83
CA GLU A 134 -6.12 8.04 -28.97
C GLU A 134 -5.74 7.10 -30.13
N GLN A 135 -5.10 5.96 -29.84
CA GLN A 135 -4.73 4.96 -30.85
C GLN A 135 -5.96 4.32 -31.52
N ILE A 136 -6.99 3.96 -30.75
CA ILE A 136 -8.24 3.43 -31.31
C ILE A 136 -8.90 4.47 -32.22
N LYS A 137 -8.89 5.75 -31.82
CA LYS A 137 -9.45 6.83 -32.65
C LYS A 137 -8.68 7.01 -33.96
N SER A 138 -7.35 6.87 -33.96
CA SER A 138 -6.54 6.96 -35.19
C SER A 138 -6.68 5.76 -36.13
N LEU A 139 -7.14 4.60 -35.64
CA LEU A 139 -7.38 3.40 -36.47
C LEU A 139 -8.78 3.37 -37.09
N ASN A 140 -9.72 4.13 -36.52
CA ASN A 140 -11.11 4.25 -37.00
C ASN A 140 -11.34 5.48 -37.88
N HIS A 141 -10.27 6.19 -38.23
CA HIS A 141 -10.22 7.28 -39.21
C HIS A 141 -9.39 6.80 -40.41
#